data_AF-A0A2D6LAT0-F1
#
_entry.id   AF-A0A2D6LAT0-F1
#
_cell.length_a   1.000
_cell.length_b   1.000
_cell.length_c   1.000
_cell.angle_alpha   90.00
_cell.angle_beta   90.00
_cell.angle_gamma   90.00
#
_symmetry.space_group_name_H-M   'P 1'
#
loop_
_entity.id
_entity.type
_entity.pdbx_description
1 polymer ?
#
loop_
_entity_poly.entity_id
_entity_poly.type
_entity_poly.pdbx_seq_one_letter_code
_entity_poly.pdbx_strand_id
1 'polypeptide(L)'
;MASVGLDQTTTHRLRIPSEILAQNSAIAAGSLSIFEKIERQFLEPFFSVREYGLFSTLVIVPLHVSSKLFAFFLVAYSKEDGPIENEDALFENVAQLGAANLYGKYYEWLSKLPSYPDDAFSVEYLAKIDSLIDQSRQTGKQLLIVELNMEVLLESVLSTLTYADKKRILDDMETVLFSFSAGLGLYFRKTDRNVLLGFPVRSAQDHFFLSDHIVRVLNNRYPNCRIPSGVILSTKTMGEIHLSSRDLLNSL
;
A
#
# COMPACT_ATOMS: atom_id res chain seq x y z
N MET A 1 30.49 -3.28 -9.49
CA MET A 1 30.05 -3.25 -8.08
C MET A 1 28.59 -2.83 -8.10
N ALA A 2 27.67 -3.80 -8.10
CA ALA A 2 26.25 -3.53 -8.25
C ALA A 2 25.71 -2.97 -6.93
N SER A 3 25.53 -1.65 -6.85
CA SER A 3 24.76 -1.05 -5.77
C SER A 3 23.30 -1.47 -5.97
N VAL A 4 22.89 -2.51 -5.24
CA VAL A 4 21.47 -2.79 -5.01
C VAL A 4 20.97 -1.63 -4.15
N GLY A 5 20.62 -0.53 -4.82
CA GLY A 5 20.20 0.71 -4.20
C GLY A 5 18.75 0.58 -3.74
N LEU A 6 18.56 0.14 -2.50
CA LEU A 6 17.51 0.72 -1.68
C LEU A 6 17.93 2.18 -1.47
N ASP A 7 17.30 3.10 -2.19
CA ASP A 7 17.43 4.51 -1.87
C ASP A 7 16.93 4.73 -0.42
N GLN A 8 17.88 4.99 0.46
CA GLN A 8 17.62 5.24 1.89
C GLN A 8 17.02 6.63 2.13
N THR A 9 17.02 7.52 1.12
CA THR A 9 16.52 8.89 1.26
C THR A 9 15.01 8.99 1.08
N THR A 10 14.41 8.11 0.27
CA THR A 10 12.96 8.17 0.03
C THR A 10 12.15 7.26 0.94
N THR A 11 12.61 6.07 1.38
CA THR A 11 11.77 5.06 2.11
C THR A 11 10.40 4.76 1.48
N HIS A 12 10.11 5.36 0.32
CA HIS A 12 8.87 5.35 -0.40
C HIS A 12 9.14 4.49 -1.62
N ARG A 13 8.36 3.41 -1.76
CA ARG A 13 8.35 2.60 -2.97
C ARG A 13 8.15 3.54 -4.16
N LEU A 14 9.08 3.55 -5.11
CA LEU A 14 8.88 4.19 -6.41
C LEU A 14 7.67 3.52 -7.04
N ARG A 15 6.51 4.19 -6.92
CA ARG A 15 5.28 3.82 -7.61
C ARG A 15 5.42 4.43 -8.99
N ILE A 16 5.42 3.58 -10.02
CA ILE A 16 5.27 4.04 -11.40
C ILE A 16 3.85 4.62 -11.50
N PRO A 17 3.68 5.92 -11.77
CA PRO A 17 2.33 6.46 -11.84
C PRO A 17 1.54 5.85 -12.99
N SER A 18 0.24 5.76 -12.78
CA SER A 18 -0.75 5.33 -13.77
C SER A 18 -0.58 6.02 -15.13
N GLU A 19 -0.10 7.26 -15.11
CA GLU A 19 0.15 8.13 -16.24
C GLU A 19 1.23 7.56 -17.16
N ILE A 20 2.28 6.93 -16.59
CA ILE A 20 3.32 6.24 -17.37
C ILE A 20 2.71 5.09 -18.17
N LEU A 21 1.84 4.31 -17.53
CA LEU A 21 1.16 3.17 -18.14
C LEU A 21 0.14 3.63 -19.20
N ALA A 22 -0.57 4.72 -18.92
CA ALA A 22 -1.56 5.28 -19.83
C ALA A 22 -0.92 5.88 -21.09
N GLN A 23 0.25 6.49 -20.97
CA GLN A 23 0.97 7.10 -22.08
C GLN A 23 1.74 6.07 -22.92
N ASN A 24 2.05 4.90 -22.37
CA ASN A 24 2.85 3.86 -23.04
C ASN A 24 2.13 2.51 -23.04
N SER A 25 1.34 2.28 -24.08
CA SER A 25 0.61 1.02 -24.26
C SER A 25 1.51 -0.21 -24.32
N ALA A 26 2.75 -0.08 -24.81
CA ALA A 26 3.74 -1.15 -24.82
C ALA A 26 4.13 -1.59 -23.40
N ILE A 27 4.40 -0.63 -22.50
CA ILE A 27 4.68 -0.92 -21.08
C ILE A 27 3.46 -1.58 -20.43
N ALA A 28 2.26 -1.04 -20.67
CA ALA A 28 1.02 -1.58 -20.11
C ALA A 28 0.68 -2.99 -20.63
N ALA A 29 1.00 -3.27 -21.90
CA ALA A 29 0.90 -4.59 -22.51
C ALA A 29 2.01 -5.55 -22.05
N GLY A 30 2.97 -5.05 -21.29
CA GLY A 30 4.02 -5.84 -20.68
C GLY A 30 5.27 -6.04 -21.54
N SER A 31 5.42 -5.24 -22.59
CA SER A 31 6.56 -5.30 -23.49
C SER A 31 7.75 -4.50 -22.96
N LEU A 32 8.96 -5.01 -23.20
CA LEU A 32 10.20 -4.26 -23.10
C LEU A 32 10.05 -2.93 -23.85
N SER A 33 10.46 -1.83 -23.22
CA SER A 33 10.42 -0.51 -23.84
C SER A 33 11.73 0.23 -23.58
N ILE A 34 12.31 0.81 -24.63
CA ILE A 34 13.54 1.60 -24.57
C ILE A 34 13.16 3.05 -24.91
N PHE A 35 13.59 3.97 -24.05
CA PHE A 35 13.30 5.40 -24.18
C PHE A 35 14.60 6.18 -24.33
N GLU A 36 14.71 6.96 -25.41
CA GLU A 36 15.89 7.78 -25.67
C GLU A 36 15.55 9.28 -25.66
N LYS A 37 16.55 10.08 -25.24
CA LYS A 37 16.54 11.55 -25.39
C LYS A 37 15.26 12.21 -24.84
N ILE A 38 14.32 12.59 -25.71
CA ILE A 38 13.09 13.31 -25.34
C ILE A 38 11.97 12.37 -24.91
N GLU A 39 12.02 11.11 -25.36
CA GLU A 39 11.00 10.10 -25.05
C GLU A 39 11.01 9.75 -23.56
N ARG A 40 12.12 9.99 -22.86
CA ARG A 40 12.25 9.79 -21.42
C ARG A 40 11.72 10.98 -20.58
N GLN A 41 11.21 12.05 -21.19
CA GLN A 41 10.80 13.27 -20.47
C GLN A 41 9.69 13.03 -19.45
N PHE A 42 8.77 12.12 -19.75
CA PHE A 42 7.69 11.77 -18.82
C PHE A 42 8.21 11.18 -17.50
N LEU A 43 9.47 10.72 -17.45
CA LEU A 43 10.09 10.17 -16.25
C LEU A 43 10.81 11.21 -15.38
N GLU A 44 11.02 12.43 -15.88
CA GLU A 44 11.71 13.51 -15.17
C GLU A 44 11.17 13.75 -13.74
N PRO A 45 9.85 13.71 -13.47
CA PRO A 45 9.33 13.90 -12.12
C PRO A 45 9.73 12.83 -11.09
N PHE A 46 10.27 11.68 -11.51
CA PHE A 46 10.60 10.54 -10.63
C PHE A 46 12.06 10.45 -10.22
N PHE A 47 12.90 11.32 -10.77
CA PHE A 47 14.33 11.36 -10.49
C PHE A 47 14.70 12.74 -9.99
N SER A 48 15.74 12.85 -9.17
CA SER A 48 16.33 14.16 -8.92
C SER A 48 16.85 14.74 -10.23
N VAL A 49 16.89 16.08 -10.35
CA VAL A 49 17.43 16.78 -11.53
C VAL A 49 18.84 16.26 -11.87
N ARG A 50 19.63 15.94 -10.85
CA ARG A 50 20.98 15.38 -11.01
C ARG A 50 20.95 13.97 -11.59
N GLU A 51 20.12 13.07 -11.06
CA GLU A 51 19.98 11.71 -11.59
C GLU A 51 19.43 11.72 -13.02
N TYR A 52 18.38 12.51 -13.26
CA TYR A 52 17.76 12.65 -14.57
C TYR A 52 18.73 13.17 -15.63
N GLY A 53 19.61 14.09 -15.25
CA GLY A 53 20.63 14.64 -16.16
C GLY A 53 21.73 13.65 -16.55
N LEU A 54 21.91 12.55 -15.80
CA LEU A 54 23.03 11.61 -16.00
C LEU A 54 22.74 10.53 -17.05
N PHE A 55 21.50 10.11 -17.20
CA PHE A 55 21.15 9.07 -18.17
C PHE A 55 20.66 9.65 -19.50
N SER A 56 21.04 9.01 -20.61
CA SER A 56 20.59 9.35 -21.97
C SER A 56 19.56 8.36 -22.51
N THR A 57 19.59 7.12 -22.01
CA THR A 57 18.70 6.05 -22.43
C THR A 57 18.17 5.34 -21.18
N LEU A 58 16.91 4.91 -21.24
CA LEU A 58 16.27 4.19 -20.15
C LEU A 58 15.51 2.99 -20.70
N VAL A 59 15.81 1.83 -20.15
CA VAL A 59 15.15 0.56 -20.46
C VAL A 59 14.17 0.24 -19.34
N ILE A 60 12.92 0.00 -19.71
CA ILE A 60 11.87 -0.48 -18.82
C ILE A 60 11.56 -1.92 -19.19
N VAL A 61 11.76 -2.82 -18.23
CA VAL A 61 11.46 -4.24 -18.35
C VAL A 61 10.29 -4.58 -17.43
N PRO A 62 9.08 -4.80 -17.97
CA PRO A 62 7.92 -5.19 -17.18
C PRO A 62 8.06 -6.59 -16.57
N LEU A 63 7.80 -6.73 -15.28
CA LEU A 63 7.87 -8.02 -14.57
C LEU A 63 6.46 -8.56 -14.33
N HIS A 64 6.19 -9.76 -14.86
CA HIS A 64 4.88 -10.42 -14.78
C HIS A 64 4.91 -11.70 -13.98
N VAL A 65 3.80 -11.97 -13.28
CA VAL A 65 3.47 -13.29 -12.76
C VAL A 65 2.03 -13.59 -13.10
N SER A 66 1.77 -14.74 -13.73
CA SER A 66 0.40 -15.18 -14.11
C SER A 66 -0.38 -14.08 -14.83
N SER A 67 0.21 -13.51 -15.89
CA SER A 67 -0.29 -12.38 -16.71
C SER A 67 -0.56 -11.05 -15.98
N LYS A 68 -0.18 -10.93 -14.70
CA LYS A 68 -0.28 -9.68 -13.95
C LYS A 68 1.06 -8.98 -13.84
N LEU A 69 1.08 -7.72 -14.24
CA LEU A 69 2.23 -6.83 -14.06
C LEU A 69 2.37 -6.47 -12.59
N PHE A 70 3.46 -6.89 -11.95
CA PHE A 70 3.66 -6.67 -10.51
C PHE A 70 4.76 -5.64 -10.21
N ALA A 71 5.75 -5.49 -11.08
CA ALA A 71 6.87 -4.58 -10.91
C ALA A 71 7.49 -4.20 -12.27
N PHE A 72 8.39 -3.24 -12.24
CA PHE A 72 9.24 -2.88 -13.36
C PHE A 72 10.70 -2.97 -12.94
N PHE A 73 11.54 -3.49 -13.82
CA PHE A 73 12.98 -3.37 -13.71
C PHE A 73 13.42 -2.23 -14.63
N LEU A 74 14.13 -1.27 -14.05
CA LEU A 74 14.56 -0.03 -14.69
C LEU A 74 16.06 -0.06 -14.83
N VAL A 75 16.57 0.13 -16.05
CA VAL A 75 18.00 0.27 -16.33
C VAL A 75 18.24 1.61 -17.00
N ALA A 76 19.05 2.45 -16.37
CA ALA A 76 19.40 3.76 -16.88
C ALA A 76 20.83 3.72 -17.42
N TYR A 77 21.00 4.06 -18.69
CA TYR A 77 22.28 4.15 -19.37
C TYR A 77 22.69 5.62 -19.52
N SER A 78 23.92 5.93 -19.16
CA SER A 78 24.57 7.21 -19.41
C SER A 78 25.08 7.31 -20.84
N LYS A 79 25.46 8.53 -21.26
CA LYS A 79 26.10 8.75 -22.57
C LYS A 79 27.43 8.01 -22.72
N GLU A 80 28.09 7.69 -21.60
CA GLU A 80 29.40 7.04 -21.59
C GLU A 80 29.29 5.51 -21.76
N ASP A 81 28.11 4.94 -21.53
CA ASP A 81 27.88 3.49 -21.57
C ASP A 81 27.79 2.92 -23.01
N GLY A 82 27.78 3.78 -24.03
CA GLY A 82 27.67 3.39 -25.43
C GLY A 82 26.24 3.04 -25.88
N PRO A 83 26.05 2.64 -27.16
CA PRO A 83 24.74 2.22 -27.65
C PRO A 83 24.32 0.88 -27.02
N ILE A 84 23.03 0.73 -26.72
CA ILE A 84 22.46 -0.54 -26.26
C ILE A 84 22.42 -1.50 -27.46
N GLU A 85 23.31 -2.47 -27.50
CA GLU A 85 23.38 -3.46 -28.57
C GLU A 85 22.54 -4.70 -28.22
N ASN A 86 21.32 -4.77 -28.76
CA ASN A 86 20.52 -6.00 -28.91
C ASN A 86 20.46 -6.89 -27.63
N GLU A 87 20.30 -6.26 -26.47
CA GLU A 87 20.23 -6.93 -25.17
C GLU A 87 18.81 -7.39 -24.80
N ASP A 88 17.86 -7.36 -25.74
CA ASP A 88 16.46 -7.75 -25.52
C ASP A 88 16.35 -9.13 -24.86
N ALA A 89 17.13 -10.10 -25.36
CA ALA A 89 17.19 -11.44 -24.79
C ALA A 89 17.74 -11.46 -23.36
N LEU A 90 18.67 -10.56 -23.00
CA LEU A 90 19.17 -10.45 -21.64
C LEU A 90 18.08 -9.92 -20.71
N PHE A 91 17.39 -8.84 -21.11
CA PHE A 91 16.31 -8.26 -20.32
C PHE A 91 15.12 -9.18 -20.17
N GLU A 92 14.74 -9.91 -21.23
CA GLU A 92 13.71 -10.93 -21.18
C GLU A 92 14.08 -12.06 -20.21
N ASN A 93 15.34 -12.51 -20.22
CA ASN A 93 15.83 -13.51 -19.27
C ASN A 93 15.81 -13.00 -17.82
N VAL A 94 16.21 -11.74 -17.59
CA VAL A 94 16.11 -11.10 -16.27
C VAL A 94 14.65 -11.01 -15.84
N ALA A 95 13.74 -10.68 -16.75
CA ALA A 95 12.32 -10.60 -16.45
C ALA A 95 11.77 -11.96 -16.02
N GLN A 96 12.06 -13.02 -16.77
CA GLN A 96 11.58 -14.38 -16.47
C GLN A 96 12.15 -14.93 -15.17
N LEU A 97 13.46 -14.85 -14.96
CA LEU A 97 14.15 -15.41 -13.79
C LEU A 97 13.91 -14.57 -12.53
N GLY A 98 13.91 -13.25 -12.69
CA GLY A 98 13.73 -12.30 -11.59
C GLY A 98 12.30 -12.22 -11.10
N ALA A 99 11.31 -12.36 -11.99
CA ALA A 99 9.90 -12.17 -11.65
C ALA A 99 9.43 -13.11 -10.55
N ALA A 100 9.64 -14.43 -10.69
CA ALA A 100 9.13 -15.40 -9.73
C ALA A 100 9.76 -15.24 -8.33
N ASN A 101 11.08 -15.00 -8.27
CA ASN A 101 11.79 -14.84 -7.00
C ASN A 101 11.43 -13.51 -6.30
N LEU A 102 11.40 -12.41 -7.05
CA LEU A 102 10.97 -11.11 -6.53
C LEU A 102 9.51 -11.15 -6.05
N TYR A 103 8.64 -11.81 -6.80
CA TYR A 103 7.25 -12.00 -6.41
C TYR A 103 7.12 -12.82 -5.13
N GLY A 104 7.89 -13.91 -4.98
CA GLY A 104 7.93 -14.72 -3.76
C GLY A 104 8.33 -13.90 -2.53
N LYS A 105 9.45 -13.17 -2.60
CA LYS A 105 9.91 -12.28 -1.50
C LYS A 105 8.93 -11.16 -1.19
N TYR A 106 8.30 -10.62 -2.23
CA TYR A 106 7.27 -9.60 -2.08
C TYR A 106 6.03 -10.16 -1.36
N TYR A 107 5.61 -11.37 -1.71
CA TYR A 107 4.49 -12.05 -1.04
C TYR A 107 4.84 -12.42 0.40
N GLU A 108 6.05 -12.89 0.67
CA GLU A 108 6.55 -13.10 2.04
C GLU A 108 6.51 -11.81 2.87
N TRP A 109 6.91 -10.67 2.27
CA TRP A 109 6.81 -9.38 2.93
C TRP A 109 5.36 -8.96 3.20
N LEU A 110 4.45 -9.12 2.24
CA LEU A 110 3.02 -8.86 2.44
C LEU A 110 2.41 -9.79 3.50
N SER A 111 2.89 -11.04 3.57
CA SER A 111 2.43 -12.04 4.52
C SER A 111 2.87 -11.77 5.96
N LYS A 112 3.65 -10.70 6.21
CA LYS A 112 3.96 -10.21 7.56
C LYS A 112 2.79 -9.51 8.25
N LEU A 113 1.65 -9.38 7.56
CA LEU A 113 0.38 -9.13 8.25
C LEU A 113 0.18 -10.26 9.28
N PRO A 114 -0.13 -9.96 10.55
CA PRO A 114 -0.39 -11.02 11.53
C PRO A 114 -1.47 -11.95 10.99
N SER A 115 -1.30 -13.26 11.17
CA SER A 115 -2.33 -14.24 10.80
C SER A 115 -3.60 -13.90 11.57
N TYR A 116 -4.58 -13.36 10.84
CA TYR A 116 -5.86 -13.03 11.42
C TYR A 116 -6.67 -14.33 11.54
N PRO A 117 -7.30 -14.59 12.67
CA PRO A 117 -8.22 -15.70 12.79
C PRO A 117 -9.37 -15.44 11.83
N ASP A 118 -9.74 -16.47 11.08
CA ASP A 118 -10.94 -16.45 10.23
C ASP A 118 -12.22 -16.20 11.06
N ASP A 119 -12.13 -16.40 12.39
CA ASP A 119 -13.20 -16.15 13.34
C ASP A 119 -13.01 -14.81 14.08
N ALA A 120 -13.88 -13.86 13.72
CA ALA A 120 -14.10 -12.55 14.34
C ALA A 120 -14.30 -12.60 15.87
N PHE A 121 -14.60 -13.77 16.45
CA PHE A 121 -14.84 -13.96 17.88
C PHE A 121 -13.85 -14.92 18.55
N SER A 122 -12.67 -15.14 17.97
CA SER A 122 -11.65 -15.96 18.62
C SER A 122 -11.30 -15.42 20.03
N VAL A 123 -11.13 -16.35 20.97
CA VAL A 123 -10.87 -16.04 22.39
C VAL A 123 -9.63 -15.15 22.56
N GLU A 124 -8.58 -15.39 21.77
CA GLU A 124 -7.35 -14.59 21.81
C GLU A 124 -7.59 -13.13 21.39
N TYR A 125 -8.47 -12.89 20.42
CA TYR A 125 -8.76 -11.54 19.96
C TYR A 125 -9.69 -10.78 20.89
N LEU A 126 -10.71 -11.42 21.44
CA LEU A 126 -11.54 -10.81 22.49
C LEU A 126 -10.67 -10.39 23.68
N ALA A 127 -9.70 -11.22 24.06
CA ALA A 127 -8.74 -10.88 25.11
C ALA A 127 -7.85 -9.68 24.76
N LYS A 128 -7.46 -9.49 23.48
CA LYS A 128 -6.73 -8.28 23.03
C LYS A 128 -7.59 -7.03 23.13
N ILE A 129 -8.87 -7.11 22.75
CA ILE A 129 -9.82 -6.00 22.88
C ILE A 129 -10.02 -5.64 24.36
N ASP A 130 -10.27 -6.64 25.22
CA ASP A 130 -10.46 -6.45 26.66
C ASP A 130 -9.19 -5.83 27.30
N SER A 131 -8.00 -6.30 26.92
CA SER A 131 -6.72 -5.72 27.36
C SER A 131 -6.58 -4.25 26.96
N LEU A 132 -6.98 -3.88 25.73
CA LEU A 132 -6.92 -2.49 25.28
C LEU A 132 -7.94 -1.60 26.01
N ILE A 133 -9.14 -2.13 26.29
CA ILE A 133 -10.16 -1.44 27.10
C ILE A 133 -9.62 -1.19 28.50
N ASP A 134 -9.04 -2.20 29.14
CA ASP A 134 -8.50 -2.09 30.50
C ASP A 134 -7.28 -1.16 30.55
N GLN A 135 -6.39 -1.19 29.55
CA GLN A 135 -5.28 -0.25 29.44
C GLN A 135 -5.78 1.20 29.27
N SER A 136 -6.83 1.40 28.47
CA SER A 136 -7.44 2.71 28.29
C SER A 136 -8.03 3.23 29.61
N ARG A 137 -8.73 2.37 30.37
CA ARG A 137 -9.23 2.69 31.73
C ARG A 137 -8.10 3.05 32.69
N GLN A 138 -7.06 2.24 32.77
CA GLN A 138 -5.93 2.47 33.67
C GLN A 138 -5.19 3.78 33.38
N THR A 139 -5.14 4.18 32.11
CA THR A 139 -4.47 5.41 31.66
C THR A 139 -5.39 6.62 31.61
N GLY A 140 -6.66 6.49 32.01
CA GLY A 140 -7.66 7.55 31.92
C GLY A 140 -7.94 8.02 30.48
N LYS A 141 -7.69 7.15 29.50
CA LYS A 141 -7.93 7.41 28.07
C LYS A 141 -9.27 6.84 27.64
N GLN A 142 -9.87 7.47 26.65
CA GLN A 142 -11.04 6.95 25.94
C GLN A 142 -10.59 6.03 24.80
N LEU A 143 -11.39 5.04 24.45
CA LEU A 143 -11.14 4.21 23.27
C LEU A 143 -12.00 4.74 22.11
N LEU A 144 -11.33 5.22 21.06
CA LEU A 144 -11.98 5.59 19.80
C LEU A 144 -11.92 4.41 18.84
N ILE A 145 -13.05 4.01 18.30
CA ILE A 145 -13.17 2.95 17.31
C ILE A 145 -13.68 3.55 16.00
N VAL A 146 -13.03 3.19 14.92
CA VAL A 146 -13.35 3.60 13.55
C VAL A 146 -13.65 2.34 12.74
N GLU A 147 -14.83 2.25 12.16
CA GLU A 147 -15.17 1.20 11.20
C GLU A 147 -14.97 1.70 9.78
N LEU A 148 -14.27 0.91 8.97
CA LEU A 148 -13.96 1.20 7.57
C LEU A 148 -14.57 0.15 6.65
N ASN A 149 -15.10 0.61 5.53
CA ASN A 149 -15.54 -0.21 4.42
C ASN A 149 -14.40 -0.38 3.40
N MET A 150 -13.79 -1.57 3.43
CA MET A 150 -12.72 -1.98 2.53
C MET A 150 -13.18 -2.14 1.08
N GLU A 151 -14.45 -2.47 0.84
CA GLU A 151 -14.99 -2.59 -0.52
C GLU A 151 -15.03 -1.23 -1.22
N VAL A 152 -15.57 -0.20 -0.54
CA VAL A 152 -15.60 1.19 -1.06
C VAL A 152 -14.18 1.70 -1.30
N LEU A 153 -13.26 1.43 -0.38
CA LEU A 153 -11.85 1.80 -0.52
C LEU A 153 -11.20 1.13 -1.74
N LEU A 154 -11.43 -0.18 -1.89
CA LEU A 154 -10.87 -0.98 -2.97
C LEU A 154 -11.44 -0.58 -4.34
N GLU A 155 -12.75 -0.37 -4.44
CA GLU A 155 -13.40 0.11 -5.67
C GLU A 155 -12.90 1.50 -6.08
N SER A 156 -12.73 2.40 -5.11
CA SER A 156 -12.22 3.75 -5.37
C SER A 156 -10.82 3.71 -5.99
N VAL A 157 -9.96 2.78 -5.56
CA VAL A 157 -8.61 2.61 -6.12
C VAL A 157 -8.64 1.87 -7.45
N LEU A 158 -9.40 0.77 -7.56
CA LEU A 158 -9.46 -0.04 -8.79
C LEU A 158 -10.12 0.71 -9.96
N SER A 159 -11.02 1.66 -9.69
CA SER A 159 -11.62 2.52 -10.72
C SER A 159 -10.58 3.37 -11.47
N THR A 160 -9.44 3.65 -10.83
CA THR A 160 -8.35 4.44 -11.41
C THR A 160 -7.19 3.55 -11.91
N LEU A 161 -7.01 2.38 -11.29
CA LEU A 161 -5.90 1.46 -11.58
C LEU A 161 -6.38 0.17 -12.26
N THR A 162 -6.79 0.27 -13.53
CA THR A 162 -7.43 -0.82 -14.31
C THR A 162 -6.62 -2.13 -14.37
N TYR A 163 -5.30 -2.07 -14.29
CA TYR A 163 -4.41 -3.24 -14.40
C TYR A 163 -3.89 -3.75 -13.05
N ALA A 164 -4.32 -3.15 -11.93
CA ALA A 164 -3.81 -3.52 -10.62
C ALA A 164 -4.42 -4.84 -10.12
N ASP A 165 -3.59 -5.68 -9.50
CA ASP A 165 -4.08 -6.87 -8.83
C ASP A 165 -4.91 -6.50 -7.59
N LYS A 166 -6.20 -6.83 -7.62
CA LYS A 166 -7.16 -6.61 -6.52
C LYS A 166 -6.61 -7.10 -5.16
N LYS A 167 -6.08 -8.32 -5.11
CA LYS A 167 -5.58 -8.90 -3.85
C LYS A 167 -4.38 -8.11 -3.33
N ARG A 168 -3.47 -7.72 -4.23
CA ARG A 168 -2.30 -6.90 -3.89
C ARG A 168 -2.68 -5.54 -3.33
N ILE A 169 -3.69 -4.89 -3.92
CA ILE A 169 -4.17 -3.59 -3.45
C ILE A 169 -4.80 -3.74 -2.06
N LEU A 170 -5.59 -4.79 -1.85
CA LEU A 170 -6.16 -5.09 -0.54
C LEU A 170 -5.04 -5.30 0.51
N ASP A 171 -4.08 -6.18 0.25
CA ASP A 171 -2.98 -6.47 1.19
C ASP A 171 -2.14 -5.20 1.51
N ASP A 172 -1.91 -4.33 0.51
CA ASP A 172 -1.22 -3.03 0.70
C ASP A 172 -2.07 -2.07 1.56
N MET A 173 -3.38 -1.99 1.32
CA MET A 173 -4.30 -1.19 2.14
C MET A 173 -4.31 -1.67 3.58
N GLU A 174 -4.41 -2.97 3.80
CA GLU A 174 -4.40 -3.55 5.15
C GLU A 174 -3.09 -3.30 5.87
N THR A 175 -1.97 -3.34 5.16
CA THR A 175 -0.66 -2.99 5.73
C THR A 175 -0.64 -1.53 6.20
N VAL A 176 -1.18 -0.60 5.40
CA VAL A 176 -1.29 0.81 5.78
C VAL A 176 -2.23 0.99 6.97
N LEU A 177 -3.42 0.37 6.93
CA LEU A 177 -4.40 0.45 8.02
C LEU A 177 -3.85 -0.14 9.32
N PHE A 178 -3.18 -1.29 9.25
CA PHE A 178 -2.50 -1.92 10.36
C PHE A 178 -1.42 -1.02 10.97
N SER A 179 -0.67 -0.28 10.14
CA SER A 179 0.40 0.62 10.61
C SER A 179 -0.10 1.73 11.55
N PHE A 180 -1.36 2.15 11.44
CA PHE A 180 -1.96 3.09 12.40
C PHE A 180 -2.09 2.48 13.80
N SER A 181 -2.33 1.16 13.87
CA SER A 181 -2.60 0.44 15.11
C SER A 181 -1.38 -0.27 15.73
N ALA A 182 -0.28 -0.39 14.98
CA ALA A 182 0.84 -1.31 15.26
C ALA A 182 1.59 -1.09 16.60
N GLY A 183 1.32 -0.01 17.33
CA GLY A 183 1.95 0.26 18.63
C GLY A 183 1.00 0.16 19.83
N LEU A 184 -0.17 0.77 19.75
CA LEU A 184 -1.10 0.94 20.89
C LEU A 184 -2.57 0.79 20.49
N GLY A 185 -2.84 0.44 19.23
CA GLY A 185 -4.19 0.38 18.71
C GLY A 185 -4.70 -1.04 18.53
N LEU A 186 -5.92 -1.12 18.04
CA LEU A 186 -6.56 -2.35 17.57
C LEU A 186 -6.68 -2.29 16.05
N TYR A 187 -6.40 -3.39 15.38
CA TYR A 187 -6.85 -3.65 14.02
C TYR A 187 -7.64 -4.93 14.04
N PHE A 188 -8.83 -4.91 13.43
CA PHE A 188 -9.72 -6.06 13.43
C PHE A 188 -10.50 -6.14 12.13
N ARG A 189 -10.40 -7.27 11.44
CA ARG A 189 -11.23 -7.55 10.27
C ARG A 189 -12.56 -8.15 10.75
N LYS A 190 -13.63 -7.35 10.72
CA LYS A 190 -14.98 -7.77 11.13
C LYS A 190 -15.61 -8.70 10.09
N THR A 191 -15.37 -8.40 8.82
CA THR A 191 -15.75 -9.22 7.66
C THR A 191 -14.72 -9.02 6.56
N ASP A 192 -14.81 -9.75 5.45
CA ASP A 192 -13.98 -9.51 4.26
C ASP A 192 -14.11 -8.07 3.70
N ARG A 193 -15.15 -7.33 4.12
CA ARG A 193 -15.46 -5.98 3.65
C ARG A 193 -15.25 -4.91 4.71
N ASN A 194 -15.21 -5.25 5.99
CA ASN A 194 -15.19 -4.27 7.07
C ASN A 194 -13.99 -4.47 8.00
N VAL A 195 -13.32 -3.37 8.32
CA VAL A 195 -12.22 -3.32 9.27
C VAL A 195 -12.54 -2.34 10.38
N LEU A 196 -12.28 -2.72 11.63
CA LEU A 196 -12.31 -1.85 12.79
C LEU A 196 -10.87 -1.47 13.15
N LEU A 197 -10.66 -0.18 13.42
CA LEU A 197 -9.46 0.35 14.03
C LEU A 197 -9.80 0.92 15.39
N GLY A 198 -9.02 0.60 16.42
CA GLY A 198 -9.20 1.13 17.78
C GLY A 198 -7.98 1.92 18.23
N PHE A 199 -8.21 3.05 18.91
CA PHE A 199 -7.15 3.95 19.35
C PHE A 199 -7.41 4.48 20.77
N PRO A 200 -6.46 4.35 21.70
CA PRO A 200 -6.55 4.99 23.00
C PRO A 200 -6.25 6.50 22.85
N VAL A 201 -7.28 7.33 23.01
CA VAL A 201 -7.24 8.79 22.83
C VAL A 201 -7.48 9.52 24.15
N ARG A 202 -6.89 10.72 24.31
CA ARG A 202 -7.12 11.56 25.51
C ARG A 202 -8.49 12.25 25.49
N SER A 203 -8.99 12.57 24.30
CA SER A 203 -10.30 13.17 24.07
C SER A 203 -10.78 12.71 22.72
N ALA A 204 -12.03 12.23 22.63
CA ALA A 204 -12.62 11.82 21.37
C ALA A 204 -13.40 12.94 20.65
N GLN A 205 -13.22 14.18 21.10
CA GLN A 205 -13.81 15.34 20.43
C GLN A 205 -13.29 15.52 18.99
N ASP A 206 -12.23 14.82 18.59
CA ASP A 206 -11.63 14.93 17.27
C ASP A 206 -11.61 13.61 16.48
N HIS A 207 -12.73 12.86 16.52
CA HIS A 207 -12.93 11.70 15.65
C HIS A 207 -12.88 12.09 14.16
N PHE A 208 -13.23 13.33 13.82
CA PHE A 208 -13.06 13.89 12.48
C PHE A 208 -11.59 14.01 12.09
N PHE A 209 -10.70 14.47 12.98
CA PHE A 209 -9.26 14.52 12.70
C PHE A 209 -8.69 13.14 12.37
N LEU A 210 -9.01 12.11 13.16
CA LEU A 210 -8.50 10.76 12.88
C LEU A 210 -9.04 10.21 11.56
N SER A 211 -10.33 10.44 11.32
CA SER A 211 -11.02 10.05 10.09
C SER A 211 -10.38 10.71 8.86
N ASP A 212 -10.18 12.03 8.92
CA ASP A 212 -9.51 12.81 7.88
C ASP A 212 -8.05 12.38 7.71
N HIS A 213 -7.35 12.08 8.80
CA HIS A 213 -5.98 11.61 8.76
C HIS A 213 -5.85 10.27 8.05
N ILE A 214 -6.72 9.30 8.35
CA ILE A 214 -6.74 8.00 7.66
C ILE A 214 -7.00 8.21 6.16
N VAL A 215 -8.04 8.96 5.81
CA VAL A 215 -8.37 9.25 4.40
C VAL A 215 -7.22 9.98 3.71
N ARG A 216 -6.56 10.94 4.37
CA ARG A 216 -5.43 11.68 3.82
C ARG A 216 -4.21 10.79 3.60
N VAL A 217 -3.87 9.92 4.53
CA VAL A 217 -2.76 8.96 4.36
C VAL A 217 -3.06 8.00 3.23
N LEU A 218 -4.30 7.51 3.12
CA LEU A 218 -4.71 6.65 2.01
C LEU A 218 -4.68 7.41 0.67
N ASN A 219 -5.13 8.67 0.62
CA ASN A 219 -5.02 9.52 -0.57
C ASN A 219 -3.56 9.81 -0.92
N ASN A 220 -2.69 10.08 0.06
CA ASN A 220 -1.25 10.23 -0.19
C ASN A 220 -0.62 8.94 -0.70
N ARG A 221 -1.10 7.79 -0.22
CA ARG A 221 -0.70 6.48 -0.72
C ARG A 221 -1.16 6.33 -2.17
N TYR A 222 -2.41 6.67 -2.48
CA TYR A 222 -3.03 6.54 -3.80
C TYR A 222 -3.42 7.92 -4.37
N PRO A 223 -2.44 8.76 -4.79
CA PRO A 223 -2.63 10.20 -5.05
C PRO A 223 -3.65 10.54 -6.14
N ASN A 224 -3.93 9.60 -7.04
CA ASN A 224 -4.89 9.77 -8.12
C ASN A 224 -6.25 9.12 -7.85
N CYS A 225 -6.36 8.37 -6.76
CA CYS A 225 -7.59 7.70 -6.38
C CYS A 225 -8.34 8.61 -5.41
N ARG A 226 -9.51 9.11 -5.82
CA ARG A 226 -10.35 9.90 -4.91
C ARG A 226 -11.01 8.96 -3.91
N ILE A 227 -10.42 8.82 -2.73
CA ILE A 227 -11.00 8.01 -1.66
C ILE A 227 -12.10 8.83 -0.98
N PRO A 228 -13.37 8.38 -1.03
CA PRO A 228 -14.47 9.13 -0.47
C PRO A 228 -14.46 9.05 1.07
N SER A 229 -14.99 10.08 1.72
CA SER A 229 -15.23 10.06 3.17
C SER A 229 -16.17 8.94 3.61
N GLY A 230 -17.02 8.45 2.70
CA GLY A 230 -17.90 7.29 2.92
C GLY A 230 -17.19 5.96 3.14
N VAL A 231 -15.84 5.91 3.07
CA VAL A 231 -15.06 4.76 3.54
C VAL A 231 -15.24 4.54 5.04
N ILE A 232 -15.50 5.59 5.82
CA ILE A 232 -15.69 5.47 7.27
C ILE A 232 -17.19 5.26 7.53
N LEU A 233 -17.53 4.05 7.98
CA LEU A 233 -18.92 3.65 8.24
C LEU A 233 -19.41 4.21 9.57
N SER A 234 -18.59 4.12 10.61
CA SER A 234 -18.96 4.58 11.94
C SER A 234 -17.72 4.99 12.74
N THR A 235 -17.91 5.93 13.66
CA THR A 235 -16.94 6.23 14.71
C THR A 235 -17.65 6.16 16.05
N LYS A 236 -17.05 5.48 17.01
CA LYS A 236 -17.59 5.35 18.37
C LYS A 236 -16.52 5.63 19.40
N THR A 237 -16.93 6.35 20.44
CA THR A 237 -16.08 6.61 21.59
C THR A 237 -16.60 5.85 22.79
N MET A 238 -15.72 5.14 23.46
CA MET A 238 -16.00 4.60 24.78
C MET A 238 -15.33 5.47 25.84
N GLY A 239 -16.14 6.23 26.56
CA GLY A 239 -15.76 6.88 27.81
C GLY A 239 -16.40 6.16 28.98
N GLU A 240 -15.59 5.70 29.93
CA GLU A 240 -15.93 5.18 31.29
C GLU A 240 -17.02 4.08 31.44
N ILE A 241 -17.74 3.70 30.39
CA ILE A 241 -18.85 2.73 30.48
C ILE A 241 -18.31 1.29 30.56
N HIS A 242 -18.92 0.50 31.46
CA HIS A 242 -18.73 -0.94 31.65
C HIS A 242 -19.26 -1.79 30.47
N LEU A 243 -18.85 -1.49 29.23
CA LEU A 243 -19.17 -2.31 28.07
C LEU A 243 -18.12 -3.41 27.93
N SER A 244 -18.56 -4.65 27.71
CA SER A 244 -17.68 -5.78 27.39
C SER A 244 -17.24 -5.73 25.92
N SER A 245 -16.16 -6.45 25.56
CA SER A 245 -15.74 -6.65 24.17
C SER A 245 -16.86 -7.16 23.26
N ARG A 246 -17.78 -7.98 23.79
CA ARG A 246 -18.96 -8.49 23.05
C ARG A 246 -20.01 -7.41 22.79
N ASP A 247 -20.31 -6.59 23.79
CA ASP A 247 -21.30 -5.51 23.63
C ASP A 247 -20.80 -4.47 22.62
N LEU A 248 -19.50 -4.21 22.63
CA LEU A 248 -18.83 -3.34 21.70
C LEU A 248 -19.00 -3.83 20.25
N LEU A 249 -18.63 -5.08 19.98
CA LEU A 249 -18.72 -5.69 18.65
C LEU A 249 -20.16 -5.83 18.17
N ASN A 250 -21.12 -6.08 19.06
CA ASN A 250 -22.55 -6.18 18.71
C ASN A 250 -23.19 -4.82 18.43
N SER A 251 -22.64 -3.74 19.00
CA SER A 251 -23.17 -2.40 18.79
C SER A 251 -22.75 -1.80 17.45
N LEU A 252 -21.60 -2.24 16.90
CA LEU A 252 -21.01 -1.79 15.64
C LEU A 252 -21.53 -2.67 14.50
#